data_AF-P72091-F1
#
_entry.id   AF-P72091-F1
#
_cell.length_a   1.000
_cell.length_b   1.000
_cell.length_c   1.000
_cell.angle_alpha   90.00
_cell.angle_beta   90.00
_cell.angle_gamma   90.00
#
_symmetry.space_group_name_H-M   'P 1'
#
loop_
_entity.id
_entity.type
_entity.pdbx_description
1 polymer ?
#
loop_
_entity_poly.entity_id
_entity_poly.type
_entity_poly.pdbx_seq_one_letter_code
_entity_poly.pdbx_strand_id
1 'polypeptide(L)'
;DRFTSQSSFVVRSPKSQSSLNGLGAILQGTGFARAQDDIYTVQEYMQSRSALDALRKKMPIRDFYEKEGDIFSRFNGFGLRGEDEAFYQYYRDKVSIHFDSVSGISNLSVTSFNAGESQKI
;
A
#
# COMPACT_ATOMS: atom_id res chain seq x y z
N ASP A 1 19.69 -6.15 9.15
CA ASP A 1 18.67 -6.99 8.46
C ASP A 1 17.42 -6.20 8.11
N ARG A 2 16.72 -6.57 7.03
CA ARG A 2 15.45 -5.95 6.59
C ARG A 2 14.36 -7.02 6.59
N PHE A 3 13.23 -6.75 7.23
CA PHE A 3 12.08 -7.64 7.27
C PHE A 3 10.95 -7.05 6.40
N THR A 4 10.25 -7.89 5.65
CA THR A 4 9.13 -7.41 4.82
C THR A 4 7.86 -8.06 5.32
N SER A 5 6.91 -7.24 5.76
CA SER A 5 5.53 -7.68 6.02
C SER A 5 4.80 -7.71 4.69
N GLN A 6 4.18 -8.85 4.36
CA GLN A 6 3.38 -9.01 3.16
C GLN A 6 1.94 -9.31 3.55
N SER A 7 1.00 -8.57 2.95
CA SER A 7 -0.43 -8.80 3.08
C SER A 7 -1.05 -8.91 1.69
N SER A 8 -1.75 -10.01 1.44
CA SER A 8 -2.44 -10.26 0.18
C SER A 8 -3.94 -10.01 0.36
N PHE A 9 -4.53 -9.21 -0.50
CA PHE A 9 -5.97 -8.97 -0.49
C PHE A 9 -6.54 -9.02 -1.91
N VAL A 10 -7.84 -9.35 -1.99
CA VAL A 10 -8.59 -9.40 -3.24
C VAL A 10 -9.71 -8.36 -3.15
N VAL A 11 -9.65 -7.34 -4.00
CA VAL A 11 -10.73 -6.35 -4.14
C VAL A 11 -11.72 -6.90 -5.16
N ARG A 12 -12.96 -7.12 -4.73
CA ARG A 12 -14.06 -7.51 -5.63
C ARG A 12 -15.14 -6.43 -5.57
N SER A 13 -15.35 -5.71 -6.67
CA SER A 13 -16.50 -4.82 -6.78
C SER A 13 -17.79 -5.66 -6.71
N PRO A 14 -18.80 -5.25 -5.92
CA PRO A 14 -20.03 -6.02 -5.78
C PRO A 14 -20.71 -6.18 -7.14
N LYS A 15 -21.01 -7.42 -7.52
CA LYS A 15 -21.83 -7.71 -8.70
C LYS A 15 -23.20 -7.09 -8.47
N SER A 16 -23.49 -5.96 -9.11
CA SER A 16 -24.89 -5.55 -9.27
C SER A 16 -25.57 -6.61 -10.12
N GLN A 17 -26.31 -7.49 -9.45
CA GLN A 17 -27.21 -8.47 -10.04
C GLN A 17 -28.38 -7.72 -10.70
N SER A 18 -28.07 -6.99 -11.77
CA SER A 18 -29.05 -6.44 -12.70
C SER A 18 -29.42 -7.56 -13.66
N SER A 19 -30.73 -7.76 -13.77
CA SER A 19 -31.39 -8.88 -14.44
C SER A 19 -30.80 -9.21 -15.82
N LEU A 20 -30.57 -10.51 -16.02
CA LEU A 20 -30.13 -11.15 -17.25
C LEU A 20 -31.15 -10.96 -18.38
N ASN A 21 -31.09 -9.84 -19.10
CA ASN A 21 -31.77 -9.65 -20.38
C ASN A 21 -30.78 -9.08 -21.39
N GLY A 22 -30.27 -9.90 -22.33
CA GLY A 22 -29.63 -9.55 -23.62
C GLY A 22 -28.36 -8.65 -23.64
N LEU A 23 -28.30 -7.62 -22.79
CA LEU A 23 -27.26 -6.62 -22.65
C LEU A 23 -26.24 -6.96 -21.53
N GLY A 24 -26.51 -8.02 -20.75
CA GLY A 24 -25.69 -8.43 -19.61
C GLY A 24 -24.27 -8.90 -19.96
N ALA A 25 -24.02 -9.33 -21.21
CA ALA A 25 -22.70 -9.77 -21.65
C ALA A 25 -21.69 -8.61 -21.81
N ILE A 26 -22.15 -7.42 -22.22
CA ILE A 26 -21.31 -6.22 -22.33
C ILE A 26 -20.99 -5.66 -20.93
N LEU A 27 -21.94 -5.73 -20.00
CA LEU A 27 -21.71 -5.34 -18.61
C LEU A 27 -20.69 -6.22 -17.90
N GLN A 28 -20.59 -7.50 -18.28
CA GLN A 28 -19.60 -8.44 -17.73
C GLN A 28 -18.15 -7.99 -18.04
N GLY A 29 -17.90 -7.40 -19.21
CA GLY A 29 -16.59 -6.81 -19.56
C GLY A 29 -16.28 -5.52 -18.80
N THR A 30 -17.29 -4.65 -18.58
CA THR A 30 -17.10 -3.39 -17.83
C THR A 30 -16.88 -3.60 -16.33
N GLY A 31 -17.34 -4.72 -15.77
CA GLY A 31 -17.15 -5.05 -14.34
C GLY A 31 -15.71 -5.39 -13.98
N PHE A 32 -14.98 -6.07 -14.87
CA PHE A 32 -13.55 -6.34 -14.68
C PHE A 32 -12.69 -5.08 -14.86
N ALA A 33 -13.04 -4.22 -15.82
CA ALA A 33 -12.38 -2.92 -15.98
C ALA A 33 -12.52 -2.04 -14.72
N ARG A 34 -13.74 -1.93 -14.15
CA ARG A 34 -13.94 -1.20 -12.89
C ARG A 34 -13.17 -1.78 -11.71
N ALA A 35 -13.12 -3.10 -11.55
CA ALA A 35 -12.35 -3.73 -10.47
C ALA A 35 -10.85 -3.43 -10.59
N GLN A 36 -10.33 -3.32 -11.82
CA GLN A 36 -8.95 -2.93 -12.07
C GLN A 36 -8.70 -1.45 -11.75
N ASP A 37 -9.61 -0.55 -12.12
CA ASP A 37 -9.56 0.88 -11.79
C ASP A 37 -9.63 1.13 -10.27
N ASP A 38 -10.47 0.38 -9.56
CA ASP A 38 -10.61 0.43 -8.09
C ASP A 38 -9.27 0.07 -7.40
N ILE A 39 -8.52 -0.89 -7.95
CA ILE A 39 -7.22 -1.33 -7.40
C ILE A 39 -6.14 -0.26 -7.58
N TYR A 40 -6.07 0.37 -8.76
CA TYR A 40 -5.14 1.49 -8.97
C TYR A 40 -5.43 2.66 -8.05
N THR A 41 -6.72 2.95 -7.81
CA THR A 41 -7.13 4.01 -6.86
C THR A 41 -6.64 3.71 -5.44
N VAL A 42 -6.77 2.46 -4.98
CA VAL A 42 -6.24 2.04 -3.68
C VAL A 42 -4.71 2.15 -3.63
N GLN A 43 -4.02 1.77 -4.70
CA GLN A 43 -2.57 1.87 -4.78
C GLN A 43 -2.10 3.33 -4.69
N GLU A 44 -2.71 4.23 -5.45
CA GLU A 44 -2.40 5.66 -5.39
C GLU A 44 -2.69 6.25 -4.01
N TYR A 45 -3.82 5.88 -3.39
CA TYR A 45 -4.14 6.32 -2.05
C TYR A 45 -3.08 5.87 -1.04
N MET A 46 -2.67 4.60 -1.07
CA MET A 46 -1.68 4.05 -0.14
C MET A 46 -0.30 4.71 -0.29
N GLN A 47 0.05 5.20 -1.48
CA GLN A 47 1.28 5.95 -1.72
C GLN A 47 1.12 7.46 -1.49
N SER A 48 -0.08 7.94 -1.21
CA SER A 48 -0.38 9.36 -1.04
C SER A 48 0.07 9.90 0.32
N ARG A 49 0.20 11.22 0.39
CA ARG A 49 0.41 11.95 1.65
C ARG A 49 -0.75 11.75 2.62
N SER A 50 -1.97 11.63 2.11
CA SER A 50 -3.16 11.41 2.93
C SER A 50 -3.13 10.09 3.68
N ALA A 51 -2.62 9.02 3.05
CA ALA A 51 -2.40 7.75 3.75
C ALA A 51 -1.31 7.86 4.82
N LEU A 52 -0.20 8.56 4.51
CA LEU A 52 0.86 8.82 5.50
C LEU A 52 0.33 9.61 6.70
N ASP A 53 -0.49 10.64 6.47
CA ASP A 53 -1.09 11.44 7.54
C ASP A 53 -2.11 10.63 8.35
N ALA A 54 -2.90 9.77 7.70
CA ALA A 54 -3.79 8.84 8.38
C ALA A 54 -3.01 7.84 9.26
N LEU A 55 -1.85 7.36 8.78
CA LEU A 55 -0.98 6.45 9.51
C LEU A 55 -0.32 7.14 10.72
N ARG A 56 0.16 8.38 10.54
CA ARG A 56 0.72 9.23 11.61
C ARG A 56 -0.25 9.43 12.77
N LYS A 57 -1.56 9.46 12.51
CA LYS A 57 -2.59 9.57 13.56
C LYS A 57 -2.77 8.28 14.37
N LYS A 58 -2.42 7.12 13.82
CA LYS A 58 -2.58 5.82 14.47
C LYS A 58 -1.31 5.36 15.18
N MET A 59 -0.13 5.74 14.68
CA MET A 59 1.15 5.35 15.25
C MET A 59 2.25 6.37 14.94
N PRO A 60 3.29 6.47 15.79
CA PRO A 60 4.44 7.36 15.56
C PRO A 60 5.38 6.76 14.50
N ILE A 61 4.92 6.69 13.25
CA ILE A 61 5.62 6.04 12.13
C ILE A 61 6.97 6.69 11.79
N ARG A 62 7.12 7.98 12.06
CA ARG A 62 8.36 8.71 11.80
C ARG A 62 9.45 8.29 12.76
N ASP A 63 9.18 8.37 14.06
CA ASP A 63 10.06 7.87 15.12
C ASP A 63 10.47 6.42 14.88
N PHE A 64 9.51 5.59 14.46
CA PHE A 64 9.76 4.19 14.11
C PHE A 64 10.87 4.06 13.07
N TYR A 65 10.75 4.76 11.95
CA TYR A 65 11.74 4.69 10.88
C TYR A 65 13.03 5.48 11.16
N GLU A 66 13.05 6.38 12.13
CA GLU A 66 14.26 7.13 12.55
C GLU A 66 15.11 6.35 13.57
N LYS A 67 14.47 5.58 14.45
CA LYS A 67 15.14 4.90 15.57
C LYS A 67 15.52 3.46 15.25
N GLU A 68 14.70 2.76 14.47
CA GLU A 68 14.85 1.34 14.20
C GLU A 68 15.69 1.05 12.94
N GLY A 69 16.45 -0.06 12.96
CA GLY A 69 17.23 -0.55 11.81
C GLY A 69 18.64 0.02 11.68
N ASP A 70 19.36 -0.35 10.63
CA ASP A 70 20.74 0.09 10.39
C ASP A 70 20.81 1.57 9.97
N ILE A 71 21.91 2.28 10.28
CA ILE A 71 22.10 3.73 9.98
C ILE A 71 21.90 4.03 8.48
N PHE A 72 22.27 3.11 7.60
CA PHE A 72 22.09 3.24 6.15
C PHE A 72 20.66 2.99 5.67
N SER A 73 19.88 2.19 6.40
CA SER A 73 18.54 1.78 5.99
C SER A 73 17.44 2.66 6.58
N ARG A 74 17.66 3.20 7.78
CA ARG A 74 16.72 4.04 8.54
C ARG A 74 16.58 5.44 7.96
N PHE A 75 15.48 6.11 8.25
CA PHE A 75 15.29 7.50 7.87
C PHE A 75 16.25 8.40 8.66
N ASN A 76 16.85 9.36 7.96
CA ASN A 76 17.75 10.36 8.55
C ASN A 76 18.89 9.79 9.42
N GLY A 77 19.42 8.60 9.11
CA GLY A 77 20.46 7.97 9.93
C GLY A 77 21.73 8.82 10.12
N PHE A 78 22.04 9.70 9.17
CA PHE A 78 23.18 10.63 9.24
C PHE A 78 22.80 12.05 9.72
N GLY A 79 21.54 12.31 10.04
CA GLY A 79 21.08 13.63 10.49
C GLY A 79 21.01 14.72 9.41
N LEU A 80 21.24 14.37 8.14
CA LEU A 80 21.34 15.33 7.03
C LEU A 80 20.00 15.66 6.34
N ARG A 81 18.94 14.88 6.57
CA ARG A 81 17.63 15.03 5.90
C ARG A 81 16.50 14.81 6.90
N GLY A 82 16.09 15.87 7.58
CA GLY A 82 15.03 15.86 8.60
C GLY A 82 13.68 16.46 8.14
N GLU A 83 13.53 16.80 6.86
CA GLU A 83 12.31 17.43 6.36
C GLU A 83 11.16 16.44 6.21
N ASP A 84 9.91 16.90 6.38
CA ASP A 84 8.73 16.05 6.20
C ASP A 84 8.59 15.54 4.76
N GLU A 85 9.02 16.31 3.77
CA GLU A 85 9.02 15.87 2.37
C GLU A 85 9.99 14.72 2.14
N ALA A 86 11.19 14.80 2.74
CA ALA A 86 12.17 13.72 2.67
C ALA A 86 11.64 12.44 3.34
N PHE A 87 10.90 12.59 4.44
CA PHE A 87 10.25 11.46 5.10
C PHE A 87 9.14 10.85 4.24
N TYR A 88 8.33 11.67 3.56
CA TYR A 88 7.31 11.19 2.63
C TYR A 88 7.93 10.39 1.47
N GLN A 89 9.00 10.90 0.85
CA GLN A 89 9.70 10.16 -0.21
C GLN A 89 10.23 8.82 0.30
N TYR A 90 10.85 8.84 1.49
CA TYR A 90 11.32 7.63 2.14
C TYR A 90 10.19 6.63 2.43
N TYR A 91 9.04 7.08 2.94
CA TYR A 91 7.86 6.25 3.18
C TYR A 91 7.35 5.58 1.91
N ARG A 92 7.27 6.35 0.81
CA ARG A 92 6.83 5.85 -0.50
C ARG A 92 7.71 4.70 -0.99
N ASP A 93 9.01 4.74 -0.71
CA ASP A 93 9.93 3.66 -1.07
C ASP A 93 9.81 2.41 -0.18
N LYS A 94 9.17 2.51 1.00
CA LYS A 94 8.94 1.38 1.91
C LYS A 94 7.60 0.68 1.69
N VAL A 95 6.64 1.34 1.05
CA VAL A 95 5.31 0.81 0.77
C VAL A 95 5.19 0.51 -0.72
N SER A 96 5.11 -0.78 -1.05
CA SER A 96 4.93 -1.24 -2.43
C SER A 96 3.68 -2.09 -2.53
N ILE A 97 2.91 -1.88 -3.60
CA ILE A 97 1.74 -2.70 -3.92
C ILE A 97 1.98 -3.25 -5.30
N HIS A 98 1.89 -4.58 -5.43
CA HIS A 98 1.98 -5.27 -6.70
C HIS A 98 0.64 -5.92 -7.01
N PHE A 99 0.04 -5.54 -8.13
CA PHE A 99 -1.19 -6.14 -8.63
C PHE A 99 -0.88 -7.13 -9.75
N ASP A 100 -1.34 -8.37 -9.56
CA ASP A 100 -1.34 -9.38 -10.61
C ASP A 100 -2.72 -9.41 -11.26
N SER A 101 -2.82 -8.90 -12.50
CA SER A 101 -4.05 -8.86 -13.27
C SER A 101 -4.55 -10.22 -13.73
N VAL A 102 -3.70 -11.25 -13.73
CA VAL A 102 -4.07 -12.61 -14.14
C VAL A 102 -4.80 -13.31 -12.99
N SER A 103 -4.27 -13.22 -11.78
CA SER A 103 -4.88 -13.82 -10.58
C SER A 103 -5.91 -12.92 -9.90
N GLY A 104 -5.88 -11.62 -10.17
CA GLY A 104 -6.71 -10.62 -9.48
C GLY A 104 -6.27 -10.35 -8.04
N ILE A 105 -5.07 -10.75 -7.66
CA ILE A 105 -4.54 -10.63 -6.30
C ILE A 105 -3.66 -9.39 -6.21
N SER A 106 -3.89 -8.57 -5.18
CA SER A 106 -3.01 -7.47 -4.81
C SER A 106 -2.14 -7.87 -3.62
N ASN A 107 -0.84 -7.73 -3.77
CA ASN A 107 0.15 -7.97 -2.71
C ASN A 107 0.69 -6.64 -2.21
N LEU A 108 0.31 -6.26 -1.01
CA LEU A 108 0.90 -5.15 -0.28
C LEU A 108 2.14 -5.66 0.45
N SER A 109 3.29 -5.04 0.16
CA SER A 109 4.55 -5.30 0.85
C SER A 109 5.02 -4.03 1.54
N VAL A 110 5.13 -4.09 2.86
CA VAL A 110 5.67 -3.02 3.69
C VAL A 110 7.01 -3.49 4.26
N THR A 111 8.08 -2.76 3.95
CA THR A 111 9.40 -3.07 4.52
C THR A 111 9.54 -2.43 5.89
N SER A 112 9.78 -3.24 6.93
CA SER A 112 10.14 -2.79 8.27
C SER A 112 11.52 -3.31 8.69
N PHE A 113 12.06 -2.82 9.81
CA PHE A 113 13.42 -3.14 10.24
C PHE A 113 13.52 -4.19 11.34
N ASN A 114 12.40 -4.69 11.85
CA ASN A 114 12.37 -5.67 12.92
C ASN A 114 11.24 -6.70 12.69
N ALA A 115 11.54 -7.98 12.92
CA ALA A 115 10.61 -9.10 12.79
C ALA A 115 9.37 -8.98 13.70
N GLY A 116 9.53 -8.48 14.93
CA GLY A 116 8.41 -8.23 15.85
C GLY A 116 7.52 -7.06 15.40
N GLU A 117 8.07 -6.16 14.60
CA GLU A 117 7.41 -4.93 14.15
C GLU A 117 6.77 -5.10 12.76
N SER A 118 7.26 -6.04 11.93
CA SER A 118 6.55 -6.47 10.71
C SER A 118 5.13 -6.96 10.99
N GLN A 119 4.82 -7.40 12.21
CA GLN A 119 3.46 -7.83 12.56
C GLN A 119 2.53 -6.68 12.98
N LYS A 120 3.09 -5.53 13.41
CA LYS A 120 2.33 -4.37 13.90
C LYS A 120 2.01 -3.36 12.81
N ILE A 121 2.73 -3.42 11.69
CA ILE A 121 2.62 -2.54 10.51
C ILE A 121 1.98 -3.34 9.38
#